data_AF-A0A2M8DBB6-F1
#
_entry.id   AF-A0A2M8DBB6-F1
#
_cell.length_a   1.000
_cell.length_b   1.000
_cell.length_c   1.000
_cell.angle_alpha   90.00
_cell.angle_beta   90.00
_cell.angle_gamma   90.00
#
_symmetry.space_group_name_H-M   'P 1'
#
loop_
_entity.id
_entity.type
_entity.pdbx_description
1 polymer ?
#
loop_
_entity_poly.entity_id
_entity_poly.type
_entity_poly.pdbx_seq_one_letter_code
_entity_poly.pdbx_strand_id
1 'polypeptide(L)' 'KNCKLKTVPSKKVRPPIIENSIACFECQVIKTLDTGDHTIFIGEVSASYISDKKDKVYNLGEKTLIEWKMR' A
#
# COMPACT_ATOMS: atom_id res chain seq x y z
N LYS A 1 -0.72 -20.35 -6.36
CA LYS A 1 0.50 -19.91 -5.64
C LYS A 1 0.04 -19.21 -4.37
N ASN A 2 0.25 -19.80 -3.18
CA ASN A 2 -0.12 -19.18 -1.92
C ASN A 2 1.14 -18.54 -1.31
N CYS A 3 1.14 -17.21 -1.18
CA CYS A 3 2.19 -16.50 -0.47
C CYS A 3 2.09 -16.87 1.02
N LYS A 4 3.14 -17.48 1.57
CA LYS A 4 3.21 -17.94 2.98
C LYS A 4 3.45 -16.75 3.93
N LEU A 5 2.52 -15.79 3.95
CA LEU A 5 2.58 -14.62 4.83
C LEU A 5 1.94 -14.94 6.17
N LYS A 6 2.57 -14.48 7.26
CA LYS A 6 1.96 -14.47 8.60
C LYS A 6 1.20 -13.18 8.81
N THR A 7 0.01 -13.29 9.39
CA THR A 7 -0.87 -12.17 9.69
C THR A 7 -1.23 -12.14 11.16
N VAL A 8 -1.47 -10.94 11.68
CA VAL A 8 -1.99 -10.70 13.03
C VAL A 8 -3.27 -9.86 12.96
N PRO A 9 -4.18 -9.98 13.93
CA PRO A 9 -5.41 -9.17 13.94
C PRO A 9 -5.12 -7.67 14.02
N SER A 10 -5.89 -6.91 13.24
CA SER A 10 -5.93 -5.44 13.31
C SER A 10 -6.78 -4.95 14.47
N LYS A 11 -6.59 -3.70 14.90
CA LYS A 11 -7.30 -3.11 16.05
C LYS A 11 -8.52 -2.27 15.68
N LYS A 12 -8.51 -1.64 14.52
CA LYS A 12 -9.44 -0.60 14.06
C LYS A 12 -10.11 -0.93 12.73
N VAL A 13 -9.58 -1.88 11.96
CA VAL A 13 -10.12 -2.28 10.64
C VAL A 13 -10.21 -3.80 10.50
N ARG A 14 -11.00 -4.28 9.52
CA ARG A 14 -11.19 -5.71 9.23
C ARG A 14 -9.97 -6.41 8.58
N PRO A 15 -9.25 -5.80 7.60
CA PRO A 15 -8.07 -6.43 7.01
C PRO A 15 -6.97 -6.63 8.07
N PRO A 16 -6.22 -7.74 8.08
CA PRO A 16 -5.20 -8.00 9.10
C PRO A 16 -3.88 -7.25 8.83
N ILE A 17 -3.03 -7.16 9.86
CA ILE A 17 -1.65 -6.67 9.76
C ILE A 17 -0.73 -7.81 9.27
N ILE A 18 0.26 -7.49 8.42
CA ILE A 18 1.31 -8.43 8.04
C ILE A 18 2.45 -8.34 9.08
N GLU A 19 2.69 -9.42 9.81
CA GLU A 19 3.53 -9.47 11.03
C GLU A 19 4.95 -8.90 10.84
N ASN A 20 5.54 -9.13 9.66
CA ASN A 20 6.93 -8.77 9.35
C ASN A 20 7.08 -7.57 8.41
N SER A 21 6.02 -6.76 8.27
CA SER A 21 6.04 -5.53 7.48
C SER A 21 6.90 -4.45 8.14
N ILE A 22 7.57 -3.61 7.33
CA ILE A 22 8.36 -2.47 7.85
C ILE A 22 7.44 -1.44 8.51
N ALA A 23 6.29 -1.20 7.88
CA ALA A 23 5.22 -0.35 8.38
C ALA A 23 3.85 -0.91 7.95
N CYS A 24 2.82 -0.63 8.75
CA CYS A 24 1.44 -0.94 8.43
C CYS A 24 0.52 0.21 8.87
N PHE A 25 -0.44 0.56 8.03
CA PHE A 25 -1.43 1.61 8.29
C PHE A 25 -2.83 1.00 8.22
N GLU A 26 -3.54 1.04 9.34
CA GLU A 26 -4.95 0.68 9.37
C GLU A 26 -5.77 1.87 8.92
N CYS A 27 -6.38 1.77 7.74
CA CYS A 27 -7.12 2.86 7.13
C CYS A 27 -8.54 2.47 6.74
N GLN A 28 -9.46 3.44 6.84
CA GLN A 28 -10.83 3.33 6.33
C GLN A 28 -10.99 4.21 5.11
N VAL A 29 -11.66 3.72 4.07
CA VAL A 29 -11.98 4.53 2.89
C VAL A 29 -13.07 5.52 3.28
N ILE A 30 -12.73 6.80 3.33
CA ILE A 30 -13.66 7.87 3.69
C ILE A 30 -14.27 8.56 2.46
N LYS A 31 -13.63 8.45 1.30
CA LYS A 31 -14.13 9.00 0.04
C LYS A 31 -13.58 8.24 -1.15
N THR A 32 -14.41 8.12 -2.18
CA THR A 32 -14.04 7.59 -3.49
C THR A 32 -14.30 8.67 -4.52
N LEU A 33 -13.36 8.87 -5.45
CA LEU A 33 -13.47 9.81 -6.55
C LEU A 33 -13.25 9.06 -7.87
N ASP A 34 -14.25 9.10 -8.73
CA ASP A 34 -14.14 8.65 -10.12
C ASP A 34 -13.48 9.76 -10.96
N THR A 35 -12.45 9.41 -11.72
CA THR A 35 -11.72 10.34 -12.61
C THR A 35 -11.79 9.90 -14.07
N GLY A 36 -12.73 9.02 -14.44
CA GLY A 36 -12.99 8.54 -15.79
C GLY A 36 -12.37 7.17 -16.06
N ASP A 37 -11.04 7.11 -16.17
CA ASP A 37 -10.29 5.87 -16.39
C ASP A 37 -9.63 5.32 -15.11
N HIS A 38 -9.69 6.07 -14.01
CA HIS A 38 -9.18 5.69 -12.71
C HIS A 38 -10.19 5.96 -11.60
N THR A 39 -9.99 5.26 -10.48
CA THR A 39 -10.72 5.52 -9.24
C THR A 39 -9.72 5.80 -8.13
N ILE A 40 -9.88 6.95 -7.47
CA ILE A 40 -9.07 7.35 -6.32
C ILE A 40 -9.83 7.00 -5.05
N PHE A 41 -9.18 6.27 -4.14
CA PHE A 41 -9.70 5.98 -2.80
C PHE A 41 -8.93 6.80 -1.76
N ILE A 42 -9.64 7.63 -1.01
CA ILE A 42 -9.08 8.43 0.07
C ILE A 42 -9.26 7.65 1.37
N GLY A 43 -8.14 7.27 1.99
CA GLY A 43 -8.10 6.55 3.25
C GLY A 43 -7.77 7.46 4.43
N GLU A 44 -8.56 7.39 5.51
CA GLU A 44 -8.23 7.98 6.81
C GLU A 44 -7.48 6.96 7.67
N VAL A 45 -6.28 7.32 8.15
CA VAL A 45 -5.45 6.44 8.98
C VAL A 45 -5.92 6.49 10.43
N SER A 46 -6.33 5.34 10.95
CA SER A 46 -6.86 5.19 12.32
C SER A 46 -5.85 4.60 13.31
N ALA A 47 -4.86 3.86 12.81
CA ALA A 47 -3.71 3.36 13.57
C ALA A 47 -2.52 3.14 12.62
N SER A 48 -1.31 3.25 13.16
CA SER A 48 -0.07 2.97 12.45
C SER A 48 0.88 2.13 13.31
N TYR A 49 1.66 1.30 12.65
CA TYR A 49 2.63 0.41 13.28
C TYR A 49 3.93 0.47 12.49
N ILE A 50 5.05 0.49 13.20
CA ILE A 50 6.38 0.48 12.62
C ILE A 50 7.20 -0.63 13.28
N SER A 51 7.98 -1.34 12.47
CA SER A 51 8.96 -2.30 13.00
C SER A 51 10.27 -1.60 13.36
N ASP A 52 11.18 -2.30 14.03
CA ASP A 52 12.52 -1.79 14.29
C ASP A 52 13.40 -1.68 13.02
N LYS A 53 12.93 -2.21 11.88
CA LYS A 53 13.62 -2.08 10.58
C LYS A 53 13.52 -0.65 10.06
N LYS A 54 14.64 -0.12 9.57
CA LYS A 54 14.76 1.25 9.06
C LYS A 54 14.91 1.34 7.53
N ASP A 55 14.57 0.27 6.82
CA ASP A 55 14.62 0.22 5.37
C ASP A 55 13.66 1.24 4.75
N LYS A 56 14.11 1.94 3.70
CA LYS A 56 13.26 2.86 2.95
C LYS A 56 12.56 2.10 1.83
N VAL A 57 11.24 2.24 1.74
CA VAL A 57 10.43 1.57 0.72
C VAL A 57 10.15 2.54 -0.43
N TYR A 58 10.96 2.47 -1.48
CA TYR A 58 10.72 3.19 -2.73
C TYR A 58 10.55 2.19 -3.87
N ASN A 59 9.47 2.33 -4.63
CA ASN A 59 9.35 1.69 -5.94
C ASN A 59 9.41 2.80 -7.00
N LEU A 60 10.51 2.88 -7.73
CA LEU A 60 10.73 3.87 -8.79
C LEU A 60 10.32 3.36 -10.19
N GLY A 61 9.67 2.19 -10.26
CA GLY A 61 9.35 1.54 -11.52
C GLY A 61 10.57 1.07 -12.31
N GLU A 62 10.34 0.58 -13.53
CA GLU A 62 11.42 0.38 -14.49
C GLU A 62 11.95 1.76 -14.93
N LYS A 63 13.23 2.03 -14.67
CA LYS A 63 13.90 3.28 -15.09
C LYS A 63 14.17 3.34 -16.60
N THR A 64 13.81 2.32 -17.36
CA THR A 64 13.94 2.31 -18.82
C THR A 64 12.82 3.17 -19.38
N LEU A 65 13.08 4.46 -19.53
CA LEU A 65 12.29 5.34 -20.37
C LEU A 65 12.16 4.65 -21.73
N ILE A 66 10.95 4.22 -22.07
CA ILE A 66 10.65 3.75 -23.41
C ILE A 66 10.97 4.94 -24.32
N GLU A 67 11.97 4.83 -25.19
CA GLU A 67 12.14 5.78 -26.29
C GLU A 67 10.90 5.66 -27.17
N TRP A 68 9.91 6.51 -26.93
CA TRP A 68 8.84 6.74 -27.88
C TRP A 68 9.45 7.45 -29.09
N LYS A 69 10.01 6.69 -30.03
CA LYS A 69 10.19 7.16 -31.39
C LYS A 69 8.81 7.32 -32.00
N MET A 70 8.25 8.52 -31.83
CA MET A 70 7.16 9.00 -32.67
C MET A 70 7.63 8.91 -34.12
N ARG A 71 6.96 8.07 -34.91
CA ARG A 71 7.07 8.10 -36.36
C ARG A 71 6.46 9.37 -36.90
#